data_AF-A0AAD7QYK7-F1
#
_entry.id   AF-A0AAD7QYK7-F1
#
_cell.length_a   1.000
_cell.length_b   1.000
_cell.length_c   1.000
_cell.angle_alpha   90.00
_cell.angle_beta   90.00
_cell.angle_gamma   90.00
#
_symmetry.space_group_name_H-M   'P 1'
#
loop_
_entity.id
_entity.type
_entity.pdbx_description
1 polymer ?
#
loop_
_entity_poly.entity_id
_entity_poly.type
_entity_poly.pdbx_seq_one_letter_code
_entity_poly.pdbx_strand_id
1 'polypeptide(L)'
;MPPLHLPPQTRYTEPTLSAIQSLVPLFGLAGLQASVARADPVTGAKRKLRKSYKGHIADLPGKNEIPTDHFLLRLVHAPEPDPPIDVGRPVDPELLDTVFSMDKTPDAGVAGFDASVLGLVAASPPAAAAAGMTTTTTRKDKAGSAGAAESSAGEEKRRRRKRKSAGLTGGEGSDDVGLSTDGGGGRRRKRRNVS
;
A
#
# COMPACT_ATOMS: atom_id res chain seq x y z
N MET A 1 -7.94 38.70 57.42
CA MET A 1 -7.85 37.63 56.41
C MET A 1 -9.19 36.91 56.37
N PRO A 2 -9.91 36.89 55.23
CA PRO A 2 -11.11 36.08 55.10
C PRO A 2 -10.74 34.58 55.13
N PRO A 3 -11.55 33.70 55.72
CA PRO A 3 -11.26 32.27 55.73
C PRO A 3 -11.34 31.69 54.32
N LEU A 4 -10.36 30.84 53.96
CA LEU A 4 -10.39 30.08 52.71
C LEU A 4 -11.48 29.01 52.83
N HIS A 5 -12.58 29.20 52.10
CA HIS A 5 -13.65 28.22 52.04
C HIS A 5 -13.21 27.13 51.05
N LEU A 6 -13.10 25.88 51.51
CA LEU A 6 -12.89 24.75 50.62
C LEU A 6 -14.11 24.65 49.67
N PRO A 7 -13.89 24.46 48.35
CA PRO A 7 -14.99 24.23 47.41
C PRO A 7 -15.79 22.97 47.80
N PRO A 8 -17.03 22.81 47.30
CA PRO A 8 -17.93 21.72 47.71
C PRO A 8 -17.24 20.36 47.69
N GLN A 9 -17.45 19.56 48.74
CA GLN A 9 -16.78 18.26 48.95
C GLN A 9 -17.27 17.20 47.95
N THR A 10 -16.86 17.34 46.70
CA THR A 10 -17.01 16.33 45.66
C THR A 10 -16.07 15.17 45.97
N ARG A 11 -16.65 14.02 46.31
CA ARG A 11 -15.88 12.77 46.46
C ARG A 11 -15.50 12.26 45.07
N TYR A 12 -14.27 12.49 44.67
CA TYR A 12 -13.71 11.86 43.48
C TYR A 12 -13.57 10.37 43.72
N THR A 13 -14.18 9.56 42.85
CA THR A 13 -13.92 8.12 42.75
C THR A 13 -12.84 7.90 41.70
N GLU A 14 -11.97 6.90 41.91
CA GLU A 14 -11.04 6.51 40.85
C GLU A 14 -11.81 6.00 39.61
N PRO A 15 -11.35 6.33 38.39
CA PRO A 15 -11.96 5.80 37.18
C PRO A 15 -11.74 4.29 37.11
N THR A 16 -12.75 3.57 36.61
CA THR A 16 -12.73 2.10 36.45
C THR A 16 -11.56 1.58 35.62
N LEU A 17 -11.04 2.42 34.71
CA LEU A 17 -9.81 2.19 33.97
C LEU A 17 -8.84 3.34 34.26
N SER A 18 -7.66 3.01 34.75
CA SER A 18 -6.58 3.97 35.00
C SER A 18 -5.46 3.79 33.97
N ALA A 19 -4.91 4.89 33.46
CA ALA A 19 -3.76 4.88 32.55
C ALA A 19 -2.47 4.31 33.19
N ILE A 20 -2.46 4.13 34.51
CA ILE A 20 -1.38 3.47 35.25
C ILE A 20 -1.41 1.94 35.03
N GLN A 21 -2.58 1.38 34.69
CA GLN A 21 -2.75 -0.05 34.43
C GLN A 21 -2.36 -0.41 32.99
N SER A 22 -1.77 -1.59 32.80
CA SER A 22 -1.46 -2.11 31.47
C SER A 22 -2.74 -2.59 30.79
N LEU A 23 -3.31 -1.76 29.90
CA LEU A 23 -4.57 -2.06 29.21
C LEU A 23 -4.46 -3.23 28.21
N VAL A 24 -3.27 -3.49 27.68
CA VAL A 24 -3.03 -4.56 26.69
C VAL A 24 -3.37 -5.96 27.23
N PRO A 25 -2.83 -6.42 28.38
CA PRO A 25 -3.25 -7.68 28.98
C PRO A 25 -4.68 -7.62 29.52
N LEU A 26 -5.14 -6.48 30.07
CA LEU A 26 -6.49 -6.32 30.63
C LEU A 26 -7.59 -6.61 29.58
N PHE A 27 -7.39 -6.14 28.35
CA PHE A 27 -8.30 -6.40 27.21
C PHE A 27 -7.89 -7.61 26.36
N GLY A 28 -6.95 -8.46 26.80
CA GLY A 28 -6.52 -9.65 26.05
C GLY A 28 -5.78 -9.38 24.73
N LEU A 29 -5.37 -8.13 24.48
CA LEU A 29 -4.79 -7.66 23.22
C LEU A 29 -3.34 -8.13 22.99
N ALA A 30 -2.73 -8.82 23.96
CA ALA A 30 -1.35 -9.30 23.88
C ALA A 30 -1.08 -10.18 22.65
N GLY A 31 -2.03 -11.04 22.26
CA GLY A 31 -1.90 -11.86 21.04
C GLY A 31 -1.89 -11.03 19.75
N LEU A 32 -2.71 -9.98 19.69
CA LEU A 32 -2.77 -9.03 18.56
C LEU A 32 -1.51 -8.16 18.51
N GLN A 33 -1.04 -7.67 19.66
CA GLN A 33 0.26 -7.00 19.76
C GLN A 33 1.37 -7.92 19.23
N ALA A 34 1.40 -9.18 19.67
CA ALA A 34 2.38 -10.17 19.26
C ALA A 34 2.25 -10.59 17.78
N SER A 35 1.14 -10.32 17.07
CA SER A 35 0.97 -10.59 15.64
C SER A 35 1.19 -9.37 14.72
N VAL A 36 0.92 -8.14 15.19
CA VAL A 36 1.02 -6.90 14.39
C VAL A 36 2.24 -6.02 14.74
N ALA A 37 2.99 -6.32 15.81
CA ALA A 37 4.17 -5.54 16.20
C ALA A 37 5.22 -5.37 15.09
N ARG A 38 5.84 -4.17 15.05
CA ARG A 38 6.90 -3.82 14.06
C ARG A 38 8.14 -4.70 14.16
N ALA A 39 8.43 -5.22 15.34
CA ALA A 39 9.46 -6.21 15.60
C ALA A 39 8.80 -7.45 16.21
N ASP A 40 9.26 -8.61 15.81
CA ASP A 40 8.87 -9.89 16.40
C ASP A 40 9.35 -9.95 17.87
N PRO A 41 8.47 -10.25 18.85
CA PRO A 41 8.84 -10.18 20.27
C PRO A 41 9.83 -11.27 20.71
N VAL A 42 9.98 -12.36 19.94
CA VAL A 42 10.90 -13.46 20.25
C VAL A 42 12.26 -13.26 19.60
N THR A 43 12.29 -12.95 18.29
CA THR A 43 13.53 -12.87 17.50
C THR A 43 14.06 -11.44 17.32
N GLY A 44 13.27 -10.41 17.64
CA GLY A 44 13.60 -9.00 17.35
C GLY A 44 13.57 -8.64 15.86
N ALA A 45 13.23 -9.57 14.96
CA ALA A 45 13.22 -9.36 13.52
C ALA A 45 12.14 -8.35 13.10
N LYS A 46 12.47 -7.44 12.18
CA LYS A 46 11.50 -6.45 11.66
C LYS A 46 10.46 -7.13 10.77
N ARG A 47 9.18 -7.01 11.13
CA ARG A 47 8.08 -7.48 10.30
C ARG A 47 7.82 -6.50 9.16
N LYS A 48 7.76 -7.01 7.93
CA LYS A 48 7.57 -6.22 6.70
C LYS A 48 6.14 -6.39 6.21
N LEU A 49 5.33 -5.34 6.33
CA LEU A 49 4.00 -5.28 5.73
C LEU A 49 4.06 -4.48 4.42
N ARG A 50 3.33 -4.92 3.38
CA ARG A 50 3.15 -4.14 2.15
C ARG A 50 2.07 -3.08 2.39
N LYS A 51 2.22 -1.88 1.79
CA LYS A 51 1.23 -0.79 1.93
C LYS A 51 -0.15 -1.18 1.35
N SER A 52 -0.17 -2.05 0.35
CA SER A 52 -1.40 -2.62 -0.22
C SER A 52 -1.59 -4.07 0.21
N TYR A 53 -2.83 -4.54 0.15
CA TYR A 53 -3.21 -5.93 0.44
C TYR A 53 -2.68 -6.94 -0.60
N LYS A 54 -1.77 -6.57 -1.51
CA LYS A 54 -1.17 -7.44 -2.54
C LYS A 54 -0.50 -8.70 -1.97
N GLY A 55 -0.23 -8.77 -0.66
CA GLY A 55 0.21 -10.01 -0.01
C GLY A 55 -0.87 -11.11 0.07
N HIS A 56 -2.16 -10.74 0.08
CA HIS A 56 -3.32 -11.63 0.23
C HIS A 56 -3.98 -12.01 -1.11
N ILE A 57 -3.42 -11.55 -2.23
CA ILE A 57 -3.91 -11.82 -3.60
C ILE A 57 -2.76 -12.22 -4.54
N ALA A 58 -1.60 -12.58 -3.98
CA ALA A 58 -0.41 -13.00 -4.73
C ALA A 58 -0.38 -14.51 -5.02
N ASP A 59 -1.20 -15.25 -4.31
CA ASP A 59 -1.56 -16.66 -4.44
C ASP A 59 -2.72 -16.90 -5.41
N LEU A 60 -3.59 -15.89 -5.60
CA LEU A 60 -4.64 -15.93 -6.61
C LEU A 60 -4.05 -15.92 -8.04
N PRO A 61 -4.62 -16.71 -8.98
CA PRO A 61 -4.21 -16.68 -10.37
C PRO A 61 -4.54 -15.34 -11.04
N GLY A 62 -3.88 -15.05 -12.16
CA GLY A 62 -4.13 -13.84 -12.95
C GLY A 62 -3.32 -12.61 -12.55
N LYS A 63 -3.47 -11.53 -13.33
CA LYS A 63 -2.92 -10.21 -12.98
C LYS A 63 -3.97 -9.40 -12.21
N ASN A 64 -4.03 -9.65 -10.92
CA ASN A 64 -4.98 -8.97 -10.04
C ASN A 64 -4.54 -7.51 -9.78
N GLU A 65 -5.27 -6.57 -10.39
CA GLU A 65 -5.21 -5.14 -10.06
C GLU A 65 -6.06 -4.84 -8.82
N ILE A 66 -5.66 -3.83 -8.05
CA ILE A 66 -6.34 -3.42 -6.82
C ILE A 66 -7.24 -2.23 -7.16
N PRO A 67 -8.58 -2.38 -7.24
CA PRO A 67 -9.47 -1.26 -7.47
C PRO A 67 -9.44 -0.32 -6.26
N THR A 68 -9.54 0.98 -6.53
CA THR A 68 -9.61 2.04 -5.51
C THR A 68 -11.03 2.62 -5.35
N ASP A 69 -12.03 1.95 -5.90
CA ASP A 69 -13.42 2.39 -5.85
C ASP A 69 -14.06 2.17 -4.47
N HIS A 70 -15.04 3.00 -4.14
CA HIS A 70 -15.78 3.03 -2.89
C HIS A 70 -17.16 2.36 -2.97
N PHE A 71 -17.44 1.61 -4.05
CA PHE A 71 -18.71 0.90 -4.28
C PHE A 71 -19.23 0.15 -3.04
N LEU A 72 -18.37 -0.64 -2.36
CA LEU A 72 -18.76 -1.38 -1.16
C LEU A 72 -19.17 -0.47 0.01
N LEU A 73 -18.52 0.69 0.18
CA LEU A 73 -18.91 1.66 1.21
C LEU A 73 -20.27 2.30 0.88
N ARG A 74 -20.51 2.61 -0.40
CA ARG A 74 -21.82 3.11 -0.86
C ARG A 74 -22.93 2.08 -0.57
N LEU A 75 -22.70 0.80 -0.85
CA LEU A 75 -23.65 -0.27 -0.58
C LEU A 75 -23.93 -0.45 0.93
N VAL A 76 -22.93 -0.25 1.79
CA VAL A 76 -23.10 -0.30 3.26
C VAL A 76 -23.84 0.93 3.81
N HIS A 77 -23.61 2.13 3.25
CA HIS A 77 -24.26 3.36 3.71
C HIS A 77 -25.69 3.54 3.19
N ALA A 78 -25.94 3.08 1.97
CA ALA A 78 -27.25 3.05 1.34
C ALA A 78 -27.45 1.65 0.76
N PRO A 79 -27.78 0.65 1.61
CA PRO A 79 -28.29 -0.61 1.09
C PRO A 79 -29.53 -0.26 0.27
N GLU A 80 -29.52 -0.63 -1.01
CA GLU A 80 -30.73 -0.55 -1.82
C GLU A 80 -31.77 -1.39 -1.10
N PRO A 81 -32.97 -0.85 -0.78
CA PRO A 81 -33.98 -1.64 -0.10
C PRO A 81 -34.28 -2.80 -1.03
N ASP A 82 -34.01 -4.03 -0.57
CA ASP A 82 -34.16 -5.21 -1.42
C ASP A 82 -35.56 -5.12 -2.08
N PRO A 83 -35.66 -5.06 -3.43
CA PRO A 83 -36.93 -5.39 -4.04
C PRO A 83 -37.32 -6.78 -3.52
N PRO A 84 -38.60 -7.16 -3.47
CA PRO A 84 -38.98 -8.50 -3.04
C PRO A 84 -38.34 -9.55 -3.96
N ILE A 85 -37.13 -9.97 -3.60
CA ILE A 85 -36.36 -11.02 -4.24
C ILE A 85 -37.06 -12.28 -3.75
N ASP A 86 -37.85 -12.88 -4.64
CA ASP A 86 -38.28 -14.26 -4.47
C ASP A 86 -37.01 -15.13 -4.44
N VAL A 87 -36.45 -15.29 -3.24
CA VAL A 87 -35.34 -16.22 -2.94
C VAL A 87 -35.73 -17.68 -3.23
N GLY A 88 -37.03 -17.94 -3.45
CA GLY A 88 -37.57 -19.19 -3.97
C GLY A 88 -37.70 -19.27 -5.50
N ARG A 89 -37.36 -18.22 -6.28
CA ARG A 89 -37.31 -18.31 -7.74
C ARG A 89 -36.06 -19.10 -8.13
N PRO A 90 -36.19 -20.33 -8.65
CA PRO A 90 -35.02 -21.07 -9.11
C PRO A 90 -34.38 -20.32 -10.28
N VAL A 91 -33.05 -20.31 -10.30
CA VAL A 91 -32.29 -19.90 -11.47
C VAL A 91 -32.49 -20.97 -12.54
N ASP A 92 -33.02 -20.59 -13.70
CA ASP A 92 -33.31 -21.50 -14.81
C ASP A 92 -32.00 -21.87 -15.53
N PRO A 93 -31.55 -23.14 -15.44
CA PRO A 93 -30.28 -23.56 -16.04
C PRO A 93 -30.37 -23.66 -17.56
N GLU A 94 -31.53 -24.00 -18.13
CA GLU A 94 -31.69 -24.14 -19.59
C GLU A 94 -31.62 -22.77 -20.27
N LEU A 95 -32.19 -21.75 -19.63
CA LEU A 95 -32.03 -20.36 -20.05
C LEU A 95 -30.58 -19.89 -19.94
N LEU A 96 -29.86 -20.23 -18.85
CA LEU A 96 -28.44 -19.90 -18.72
C LEU A 96 -27.60 -20.56 -19.82
N ASP A 97 -27.76 -21.86 -20.05
CA ASP A 97 -27.01 -22.58 -21.09
C ASP A 97 -27.29 -21.97 -22.48
N THR A 98 -28.53 -21.58 -22.75
CA THR A 98 -28.91 -20.91 -24.01
C THR A 98 -28.28 -19.52 -24.14
N VAL A 99 -28.26 -18.72 -23.07
CA VAL A 99 -27.73 -17.34 -23.08
C VAL A 99 -26.19 -17.29 -23.05
N PHE A 100 -25.54 -18.25 -22.40
CA PHE A 100 -24.07 -18.34 -22.30
C PHE A 100 -23.43 -19.20 -23.41
N SER A 101 -24.23 -19.80 -24.30
CA SER A 101 -23.75 -20.43 -25.54
C SER A 101 -23.26 -19.39 -26.56
N MET A 102 -21.99 -19.02 -26.46
CA MET A 102 -21.33 -18.08 -27.39
C MET A 102 -20.54 -18.83 -28.47
N ASP A 103 -20.49 -18.25 -29.66
CA ASP A 103 -19.61 -18.71 -30.74
C ASP A 103 -18.13 -18.67 -30.32
N LYS A 104 -17.32 -19.57 -30.89
CA LYS A 104 -15.88 -19.61 -30.63
C LYS A 104 -15.23 -18.29 -31.05
N THR A 105 -14.53 -17.65 -30.12
CA THR A 105 -13.75 -16.45 -30.39
C THR A 105 -12.69 -16.71 -31.45
N PRO A 106 -12.45 -15.79 -32.39
CA PRO A 106 -11.39 -15.94 -33.40
C PRO A 106 -10.00 -15.94 -32.75
N ASP A 107 -8.99 -16.45 -33.44
CA ASP A 107 -7.60 -16.53 -32.95
C ASP A 107 -6.99 -15.14 -32.61
N ALA A 108 -7.56 -14.06 -33.16
CA ALA A 108 -7.20 -12.69 -32.83
C ALA A 108 -7.71 -12.21 -31.44
N GLY A 109 -8.53 -13.03 -30.76
CA GLY A 109 -9.17 -12.69 -29.48
C GLY A 109 -10.41 -11.83 -29.61
N VAL A 110 -10.98 -11.45 -28.46
CA VAL A 110 -12.11 -10.51 -28.37
C VAL A 110 -11.59 -9.09 -28.53
N ALA A 111 -12.22 -8.30 -29.40
CA ALA A 111 -11.81 -6.92 -29.65
C ALA A 111 -11.87 -6.07 -28.36
N GLY A 112 -10.75 -5.42 -28.03
CA GLY A 112 -10.61 -4.59 -26.82
C GLY A 112 -10.32 -5.36 -25.52
N PHE A 113 -10.24 -6.69 -25.55
CA PHE A 113 -9.89 -7.50 -24.39
C PHE A 113 -8.37 -7.77 -24.32
N ASP A 114 -7.71 -7.39 -23.22
CA ASP A 114 -6.32 -7.78 -22.98
C ASP A 114 -6.24 -9.14 -22.26
N ALA A 115 -5.90 -10.18 -23.03
CA ALA A 115 -5.65 -11.52 -22.50
C ALA A 115 -4.53 -11.56 -21.44
N SER A 116 -3.66 -10.55 -21.36
CA SER A 116 -2.62 -10.48 -20.35
C SER A 116 -3.16 -10.35 -18.92
N VAL A 117 -4.41 -9.86 -18.75
CA VAL A 117 -5.11 -9.81 -17.44
C VAL A 117 -5.29 -11.20 -16.84
N LEU A 118 -5.49 -12.22 -17.68
CA LEU A 118 -5.63 -13.61 -17.24
C LEU A 118 -4.36 -14.18 -16.59
N GLY A 119 -3.21 -13.47 -16.70
CA GLY A 119 -1.93 -13.87 -16.10
C GLY A 119 -1.34 -15.18 -16.63
N LEU A 120 -1.99 -15.79 -17.61
CA LEU A 120 -1.48 -16.94 -18.34
C LEU A 120 -0.22 -16.50 -19.09
N VAL A 121 0.88 -17.22 -18.86
CA VAL A 121 2.07 -17.14 -19.70
C VAL A 121 1.73 -17.84 -21.02
N ALA A 122 1.04 -17.12 -21.90
CA ALA A 122 0.79 -17.60 -23.25
C ALA A 122 2.15 -17.83 -23.93
N ALA A 123 2.39 -19.06 -24.38
CA ALA A 123 3.42 -19.32 -25.38
C ALA A 123 3.05 -18.47 -26.61
N SER A 124 3.92 -17.53 -26.99
CA SER A 124 3.65 -16.64 -28.12
C SER A 124 3.37 -17.48 -29.36
N PRO A 125 2.21 -17.34 -30.03
CA PRO A 125 2.11 -17.78 -31.41
C PRO A 125 3.16 -17.01 -32.25
N PRO A 126 3.74 -17.64 -33.28
CA PRO A 126 4.73 -16.97 -34.11
C PRO A 126 4.07 -15.86 -34.94
N ALA A 127 4.77 -14.73 -35.09
CA ALA A 127 4.26 -13.58 -35.82
C ALA A 127 4.00 -13.92 -37.31
N ALA A 128 2.72 -13.97 -37.69
CA ALA A 128 2.30 -14.14 -39.07
C ALA A 128 2.23 -12.77 -39.79
N ALA A 129 3.31 -12.47 -40.51
CA ALA A 129 3.42 -11.55 -41.65
C ALA A 129 2.29 -10.54 -41.93
N ALA A 130 2.52 -9.27 -41.58
CA ALA A 130 2.09 -8.13 -42.38
C ALA A 130 3.34 -7.47 -42.99
N ALA A 131 3.53 -7.62 -44.30
CA ALA A 131 4.75 -7.18 -44.99
C ALA A 131 4.57 -5.78 -45.63
N GLY A 132 5.62 -4.96 -45.53
CA GLY A 132 5.88 -3.88 -46.49
C GLY A 132 5.64 -2.43 -46.04
N MET A 133 6.69 -1.75 -45.56
CA MET A 133 7.25 -0.58 -46.28
C MET A 133 8.64 -0.17 -45.76
N THR A 134 9.56 0.10 -46.71
CA THR A 134 10.93 0.65 -46.53
C THR A 134 10.98 2.14 -46.89
N THR A 135 11.83 3.04 -46.36
CA THR A 135 12.98 2.96 -45.43
C THR A 135 13.22 4.37 -44.82
N THR A 136 14.05 4.60 -43.80
CA THR A 136 15.49 4.93 -43.98
C THR A 136 16.27 5.13 -42.68
N THR A 137 17.58 4.89 -42.76
CA THR A 137 18.59 5.01 -41.69
C THR A 137 19.04 6.45 -41.42
N THR A 138 19.52 6.73 -40.20
CA THR A 138 20.93 7.13 -40.02
C THR A 138 21.51 6.50 -38.75
N ARG A 139 22.71 5.91 -38.87
CA ARG A 139 23.52 5.45 -37.72
C ARG A 139 24.39 6.60 -37.23
N LYS A 140 24.77 6.56 -35.95
CA LYS A 140 26.14 6.93 -35.57
C LYS A 140 26.63 6.05 -34.43
N ASP A 141 27.54 5.15 -34.78
CA ASP A 141 28.13 4.17 -33.88
C ASP A 141 29.12 4.81 -32.90
N LYS A 142 29.25 4.24 -31.69
CA LYS A 142 30.58 3.98 -31.13
C LYS A 142 30.59 2.75 -30.21
N ALA A 143 31.55 1.87 -30.49
CA ALA A 143 31.91 0.65 -29.76
C ALA A 143 32.17 0.87 -28.25
N GLY A 144 32.17 -0.16 -27.39
CA GLY A 144 32.00 -1.60 -27.61
C GLY A 144 32.67 -2.42 -26.47
N SER A 145 32.76 -3.75 -26.62
CA SER A 145 33.40 -4.72 -25.68
C SER A 145 32.68 -4.86 -24.31
N ALA A 146 32.16 -6.02 -23.89
CA ALA A 146 32.83 -7.30 -23.56
C ALA A 146 34.01 -7.11 -22.58
N GLY A 147 34.13 -7.83 -21.45
CA GLY A 147 33.26 -8.82 -20.81
C GLY A 147 34.01 -9.54 -19.66
N ALA A 148 33.32 -10.41 -18.93
CA ALA A 148 33.85 -11.39 -17.96
C ALA A 148 34.41 -10.92 -16.58
N ALA A 149 34.54 -11.93 -15.71
CA ALA A 149 35.29 -12.04 -14.45
C ALA A 149 34.67 -11.52 -13.14
N GLU A 150 34.42 -12.48 -12.25
CA GLU A 150 34.26 -12.31 -10.81
C GLU A 150 35.57 -11.81 -10.16
N SER A 151 35.47 -11.11 -9.02
CA SER A 151 36.45 -11.28 -7.93
C SER A 151 35.98 -10.66 -6.62
N SER A 152 36.42 -11.27 -5.53
CA SER A 152 36.16 -10.95 -4.14
C SER A 152 37.12 -9.90 -3.54
N ALA A 153 36.80 -9.45 -2.33
CA ALA A 153 37.65 -8.71 -1.38
C ALA A 153 37.95 -7.23 -1.71
N GLY A 154 37.81 -6.36 -0.71
CA GLY A 154 37.86 -4.91 -0.86
C GLY A 154 37.59 -4.17 0.45
N GLU A 155 38.42 -4.47 1.44
CA GLU A 155 38.32 -4.04 2.84
C GLU A 155 38.43 -2.51 3.04
N GLU A 156 37.68 -2.01 4.03
CA GLU A 156 38.00 -0.87 4.90
C GLU A 156 38.60 0.43 4.31
N LYS A 157 37.78 1.51 4.31
CA LYS A 157 38.19 2.84 4.83
C LYS A 157 37.05 3.87 4.88
N ARG A 158 36.79 4.40 6.09
CA ARG A 158 36.39 5.80 6.45
C ARG A 158 35.40 5.93 7.62
N ARG A 159 35.74 5.35 8.77
CA ARG A 159 35.36 5.94 10.06
C ARG A 159 36.30 7.11 10.38
N ARG A 160 35.82 8.36 10.33
CA ARG A 160 36.28 9.55 11.11
C ARG A 160 35.75 10.87 10.51
N ARG A 161 34.68 11.42 11.09
CA ARG A 161 34.66 12.82 11.57
C ARG A 161 33.89 12.86 12.89
N LYS A 162 34.56 13.36 13.94
CA LYS A 162 34.16 13.28 15.35
C LYS A 162 33.80 14.67 15.85
N ARG A 163 32.61 14.79 16.45
CA ARG A 163 32.16 15.74 17.50
C ARG A 163 32.66 17.20 17.51
N LYS A 164 31.71 18.13 17.44
CA LYS A 164 31.62 19.45 18.11
C LYS A 164 30.16 19.92 17.90
N SER A 165 29.36 20.46 18.83
CA SER A 165 29.41 20.86 20.26
C SER A 165 27.96 20.71 20.80
N ALA A 166 27.67 20.25 22.02
CA ALA A 166 27.70 20.96 23.32
C ALA A 166 26.79 22.23 23.41
N GLY A 167 25.91 22.28 24.42
CA GLY A 167 24.84 23.28 24.65
C GLY A 167 23.44 22.65 24.43
N LEU A 168 22.55 22.40 25.39
CA LEU A 168 22.33 22.88 26.78
C LEU A 168 21.59 24.23 26.89
N THR A 169 20.28 24.19 26.65
CA THR A 169 19.14 25.04 27.10
C THR A 169 17.87 24.20 26.80
N GLY A 170 16.77 24.23 27.54
CA GLY A 170 16.22 25.30 28.39
C GLY A 170 15.11 26.01 27.62
N GLY A 171 13.86 25.57 27.78
CA GLY A 171 12.72 26.10 27.00
C GLY A 171 11.39 25.42 27.34
N GLU A 172 10.63 26.08 28.21
CA GLU A 172 9.18 25.87 28.39
C GLU A 172 8.44 26.42 27.16
N GLY A 173 7.21 25.96 26.86
CA GLY A 173 6.36 26.68 25.91
C GLY A 173 5.25 25.90 25.20
N SER A 174 4.03 26.10 25.70
CA SER A 174 2.76 26.19 24.97
C SER A 174 2.20 25.00 24.19
N ASP A 175 0.98 24.64 24.55
CA ASP A 175 -0.04 24.17 23.61
C ASP A 175 -0.23 25.17 22.46
N ASP A 176 -0.45 24.69 21.23
CA ASP A 176 -1.23 25.42 20.23
C ASP A 176 -1.90 24.46 19.24
N VAL A 177 -3.17 24.71 18.94
CA VAL A 177 -4.07 23.82 18.19
C VAL A 177 -4.06 24.19 16.72
N GLY A 178 -2.97 23.83 16.04
CA GLY A 178 -2.73 24.14 14.63
C GLY A 178 -3.63 23.36 13.65
N LEU A 179 -4.91 23.73 13.54
CA LEU A 179 -5.71 23.46 12.36
C LEU A 179 -5.09 24.19 11.17
N SER A 180 -4.56 23.46 10.18
CA SER A 180 -4.05 24.05 8.95
C SER A 180 -4.40 23.19 7.74
N THR A 181 -5.12 23.83 6.81
CA THR A 181 -5.60 23.28 5.54
C THR A 181 -4.55 23.46 4.44
N ASP A 182 -4.66 22.62 3.41
CA ASP A 182 -4.15 22.82 2.04
C ASP A 182 -2.63 22.92 1.71
N GLY A 183 -2.24 22.12 0.72
CA GLY A 183 -1.74 22.71 -0.53
C GLY A 183 -0.28 23.17 -0.66
N GLY A 184 0.71 22.44 -0.13
CA GLY A 184 2.13 22.81 -0.23
C GLY A 184 2.95 22.17 -1.37
N GLY A 185 2.83 22.65 -2.61
CA GLY A 185 3.58 22.12 -3.77
C GLY A 185 5.10 22.37 -3.77
N GLY A 186 5.90 21.39 -3.37
CA GLY A 186 7.37 21.49 -3.22
C GLY A 186 8.17 21.63 -4.53
N ARG A 187 8.32 22.85 -5.06
CA ARG A 187 9.19 23.15 -6.22
C ARG A 187 10.69 23.11 -5.85
N ARG A 188 11.39 22.03 -6.22
CA ARG A 188 12.86 21.90 -6.16
C ARG A 188 13.56 23.03 -6.93
N ARG A 189 14.17 24.00 -6.24
CA ARG A 189 15.08 24.99 -6.86
C ARG A 189 16.48 24.39 -7.08
N LYS A 190 16.82 24.18 -8.35
CA LYS A 190 18.15 23.73 -8.81
C LYS A 190 19.12 24.92 -8.73
N ARG A 191 20.06 24.93 -7.77
CA ARG A 191 21.12 25.94 -7.72
C ARG A 191 22.06 25.76 -8.92
N ARG A 192 22.22 26.82 -9.72
CA ARG A 192 23.32 26.94 -10.68
C ARG A 192 24.51 27.56 -9.94
N ASN A 193 25.68 26.96 -10.08
CA ASN A 193 26.93 27.64 -9.74
C ASN A 193 27.23 28.65 -10.85
N VAL A 194 27.72 29.81 -10.46
CA VAL A 194 28.39 30.76 -11.36
C VAL A 194 29.89 30.61 -11.10
N SER A 195 30.65 30.55 -12.19
CA SER A 195 32.12 30.54 -12.23
C SER A 195 32.70 31.93 -12.00
#